data_AF-A0A354Q928-F1
#
_entry.id   AF-A0A354Q928-F1
#
_cell.length_a   1.000
_cell.length_b   1.000
_cell.length_c   1.000
_cell.angle_alpha   90.00
_cell.angle_beta   90.00
_cell.angle_gamma   90.00
#
_symmetry.space_group_name_H-M   'P 1'
#
loop_
_entity.id
_entity.type
_entity.pdbx_description
1 polymer ?
#
loop_
_entity_poly.entity_id
_entity_poly.type
_entity_poly.pdbx_seq_one_letter_code
_entity_poly.pdbx_strand_id
1 'polypeptide(L)'
;MGIEKKFRGHYKKIITLCGFLLLTFSAGAETIYELDFSTASGNVQNWFEKIKWEFREDVTDMNLRFEDGKLVIEPTEDEFGVLIREFEKKDYLHGVSKIRIEWGVDQYPLGADWSGPKDKIRNTREAISFMVFFGDTKLDSGFALAPDLPYFISFFLAKNESPDQIYYGNYWQEGGRY
;
A
#
# COMPACT_ATOMS: atom_id res chain seq x y z
N MET A 1 66.80 58.17 -2.31
CA MET A 1 65.46 58.66 -1.94
C MET A 1 64.55 58.39 -3.12
N GLY A 2 63.50 57.57 -2.95
CA GLY A 2 62.46 57.21 -3.95
C GLY A 2 62.87 56.10 -4.94
N ILE A 3 62.31 54.87 -4.99
CA ILE A 3 60.89 54.43 -5.19
C ILE A 3 60.43 54.90 -6.60
N GLU A 4 59.94 54.13 -7.57
CA GLU A 4 59.27 52.81 -7.62
C GLU A 4 59.22 52.26 -9.06
N LYS A 5 58.98 50.94 -9.16
CA LYS A 5 58.56 50.19 -10.35
C LYS A 5 57.15 50.58 -10.80
N LYS A 6 56.84 50.42 -12.11
CA LYS A 6 55.64 49.65 -12.51
C LYS A 6 55.67 49.18 -13.97
N PHE A 7 55.94 47.89 -14.14
CA PHE A 7 55.60 47.10 -15.31
C PHE A 7 54.07 47.11 -15.53
N ARG A 8 53.62 47.44 -16.74
CA ARG A 8 52.21 47.34 -17.14
C ARG A 8 51.98 45.97 -17.79
N GLY A 9 51.48 45.02 -17.00
CA GLY A 9 51.09 43.69 -17.45
C GLY A 9 49.74 43.71 -18.19
N HIS A 10 49.71 43.14 -19.40
CA HIS A 10 48.47 42.78 -20.09
C HIS A 10 48.03 41.39 -19.61
N TYR A 11 47.20 41.32 -18.57
CA TYR A 11 46.55 40.08 -18.16
C TYR A 11 45.31 39.84 -19.02
N LYS A 12 45.40 38.86 -19.94
CA LYS A 12 44.23 38.27 -20.62
C LYS A 12 43.41 37.53 -19.57
N LYS A 13 42.17 37.96 -19.33
CA LYS A 13 41.22 37.26 -18.46
C LYS A 13 40.73 36.00 -19.18
N ILE A 14 41.14 34.83 -18.70
CA ILE A 14 40.51 33.55 -19.04
C ILE A 14 39.36 33.38 -18.05
N ILE A 15 38.12 33.46 -18.54
CA ILE A 15 36.93 33.12 -17.76
C ILE A 15 36.75 31.61 -17.91
N THR A 16 37.13 30.86 -16.89
CA THR A 16 36.84 29.42 -16.80
C THR A 16 35.39 29.26 -16.37
N LEU A 17 34.54 28.83 -17.29
CA LEU A 17 33.14 28.48 -17.04
C LEU A 17 33.11 27.09 -16.36
N CYS A 18 32.99 27.05 -15.03
CA CYS A 18 32.71 25.80 -14.32
C CYS A 18 31.23 25.43 -14.55
N GLY A 19 30.98 24.59 -15.55
CA GLY A 19 29.68 23.94 -15.71
C GLY A 19 29.43 22.98 -14.56
N PHE A 20 28.54 23.35 -13.63
CA PHE A 20 27.95 22.42 -12.69
C PHE A 20 27.05 21.47 -13.47
N LEU A 21 27.57 20.26 -13.76
CA LEU A 21 26.76 19.14 -14.21
C LEU A 21 25.91 18.71 -13.00
N LEU A 22 24.67 19.17 -12.95
CA LEU A 22 23.66 18.63 -12.04
C LEU A 22 23.34 17.21 -12.51
N LEU A 23 24.13 16.23 -12.06
CA LEU A 23 23.76 14.83 -12.13
C LEU A 23 22.59 14.63 -11.19
N THR A 24 21.36 14.72 -11.71
CA THR A 24 20.18 14.24 -11.00
C THR A 24 20.26 12.72 -10.98
N PHE A 25 20.95 12.18 -9.98
CA PHE A 25 20.76 10.78 -9.59
C PHE A 25 19.32 10.65 -9.13
N SER A 26 18.46 10.11 -9.99
CA SER A 26 17.23 9.48 -9.51
C SER A 26 17.69 8.25 -8.74
N ALA A 27 17.90 8.41 -7.43
CA ALA A 27 17.97 7.28 -6.53
C ALA A 27 16.63 6.55 -6.71
N GLY A 28 16.66 5.40 -7.41
CA GLY A 28 15.51 4.53 -7.48
C GLY A 28 15.08 4.21 -6.05
N ALA A 29 13.83 4.48 -5.72
CA ALA A 29 13.31 4.13 -4.40
C ALA A 29 13.47 2.62 -4.21
N GLU A 30 14.13 2.21 -3.14
CA GLU A 30 14.33 0.80 -2.80
C GLU A 30 12.99 0.14 -2.46
N THR A 31 12.68 -0.97 -3.13
CA THR A 31 11.52 -1.80 -2.78
C THR A 31 11.88 -2.66 -1.57
N ILE A 32 11.39 -2.28 -0.39
CA ILE A 32 11.71 -2.99 0.86
C ILE A 32 10.82 -4.22 1.12
N TYR A 33 9.72 -4.35 0.37
CA TYR A 33 8.84 -5.50 0.39
C TYR A 33 8.10 -5.61 -0.94
N GLU A 34 8.02 -6.83 -1.48
CA GLU A 34 7.37 -7.10 -2.76
C GLU A 34 6.58 -8.41 -2.68
N LEU A 35 5.39 -8.39 -3.25
CA LEU A 35 4.57 -9.57 -3.48
C LEU A 35 4.28 -9.62 -4.98
N ASP A 36 5.02 -10.46 -5.70
CA ASP A 36 4.91 -10.61 -7.15
C ASP A 36 4.44 -12.03 -7.51
N PHE A 37 3.39 -12.08 -8.33
CA PHE A 37 2.78 -13.33 -8.80
C PHE A 37 3.24 -13.72 -10.20
N SER A 38 4.07 -12.92 -10.87
CA SER A 38 4.49 -13.12 -12.27
C SER A 38 5.12 -14.50 -12.52
N THR A 39 5.81 -15.05 -11.51
CA THR A 39 6.42 -16.38 -11.53
C THR A 39 5.76 -17.37 -10.57
N ALA A 40 4.67 -16.98 -9.90
CA ALA A 40 3.98 -17.84 -8.94
C ALA A 40 3.25 -18.98 -9.66
N SER A 41 3.28 -20.18 -9.07
CA SER A 41 2.66 -21.37 -9.64
C SER A 41 2.44 -22.45 -8.59
N GLY A 42 1.60 -23.42 -8.91
CA GLY A 42 1.26 -24.54 -8.05
C GLY A 42 0.15 -24.21 -7.04
N ASN A 43 0.15 -24.91 -5.92
CA ASN A 43 -0.86 -24.71 -4.87
C ASN A 43 -0.66 -23.35 -4.18
N VAL A 44 -1.71 -22.53 -4.16
CA VAL A 44 -1.68 -21.14 -3.68
C VAL A 44 -1.37 -21.07 -2.18
N GLN A 45 -2.02 -21.89 -1.37
CA GLN A 45 -1.78 -21.93 0.09
C GLN A 45 -0.31 -22.23 0.40
N ASN A 46 0.23 -23.31 -0.17
CA ASN A 46 1.64 -23.68 0.01
C ASN A 46 2.61 -22.58 -0.46
N TRP A 47 2.24 -21.80 -1.48
CA TRP A 47 3.08 -20.69 -1.95
C TRP A 47 3.10 -19.54 -0.94
N PHE A 48 1.94 -19.15 -0.42
CA PHE A 48 1.82 -18.10 0.60
C PHE A 48 2.45 -18.51 1.93
N GLU A 49 2.26 -19.76 2.38
CA GLU A 49 2.90 -20.26 3.61
C GLU A 49 4.43 -20.19 3.53
N LYS A 50 5.03 -20.49 2.37
CA LYS A 50 6.48 -20.38 2.15
C LYS A 50 7.00 -18.96 2.30
N ILE A 51 6.20 -17.96 1.94
CA ILE A 51 6.52 -16.54 2.12
C ILE A 51 5.95 -15.97 3.43
N LYS A 52 5.55 -16.85 4.36
CA LYS A 52 5.07 -16.52 5.71
C LYS A 52 3.77 -15.70 5.75
N TRP A 53 2.92 -15.87 4.75
CA TRP A 53 1.54 -15.39 4.79
C TRP A 53 0.62 -16.49 5.33
N GLU A 54 -0.43 -16.07 6.02
CA GLU A 54 -1.42 -16.93 6.65
C GLU A 54 -2.77 -16.76 5.98
N PHE A 55 -3.50 -17.87 5.91
CA PHE A 55 -4.89 -17.92 5.49
C PHE A 55 -5.76 -17.84 6.75
N ARG A 56 -6.74 -16.94 6.76
CA ARG A 56 -7.70 -16.79 7.85
C ARG A 56 -9.13 -16.69 7.29
N GLU A 57 -10.09 -17.03 8.13
CA GLU A 57 -11.51 -17.09 7.77
C GLU A 57 -11.74 -18.04 6.57
N ASP A 58 -12.72 -17.76 5.72
CA ASP A 58 -13.17 -18.66 4.65
C ASP A 58 -12.39 -18.43 3.33
N VAL A 59 -11.14 -17.92 3.43
CA VAL A 59 -10.32 -17.58 2.25
C VAL A 59 -9.95 -18.80 1.38
N THR A 60 -9.97 -20.00 1.96
CA THR A 60 -9.79 -21.25 1.20
C THR A 60 -10.93 -21.53 0.24
N ASP A 61 -12.11 -20.97 0.52
CA ASP A 61 -13.35 -21.24 -0.21
C ASP A 61 -13.55 -20.21 -1.34
N MET A 62 -12.65 -19.22 -1.44
CA MET A 62 -12.66 -18.15 -2.46
C MET A 62 -12.02 -18.54 -3.81
N ASN A 63 -11.86 -19.84 -4.09
CA ASN A 63 -11.32 -20.36 -5.36
C ASN A 63 -10.02 -19.67 -5.83
N LEU A 64 -9.01 -19.63 -4.95
CA LEU A 64 -7.74 -18.98 -5.25
C LEU A 64 -6.91 -19.78 -6.26
N ARG A 65 -6.35 -19.10 -7.26
CA ARG A 65 -5.45 -19.73 -8.24
C ARG A 65 -4.42 -18.75 -8.80
N PHE A 66 -3.27 -19.27 -9.23
CA PHE A 66 -2.34 -18.50 -10.05
C PHE A 66 -2.68 -18.68 -11.53
N GLU A 67 -2.87 -17.57 -12.24
CA GLU A 67 -3.26 -17.56 -13.65
C GLU A 67 -2.64 -16.33 -14.32
N ASP A 68 -1.98 -16.51 -15.47
CA ASP A 68 -1.37 -15.44 -16.28
C ASP A 68 -0.51 -14.43 -15.48
N GLY A 69 0.28 -14.95 -14.52
CA GLY A 69 1.16 -14.14 -13.68
C GLY A 69 0.44 -13.33 -12.60
N LYS A 70 -0.79 -13.69 -12.26
CA LYS A 70 -1.64 -13.02 -11.26
C LYS A 70 -2.13 -14.02 -10.22
N LEU A 71 -2.45 -13.52 -9.03
CA LEU A 71 -3.38 -14.22 -8.14
C LEU A 71 -4.81 -13.87 -8.55
N VAL A 72 -5.61 -14.88 -8.87
CA VAL A 72 -7.05 -14.75 -9.09
C VAL A 72 -7.79 -15.18 -7.83
N ILE A 73 -8.77 -14.37 -7.44
CA ILE A 73 -9.68 -14.58 -6.31
C ILE A 73 -11.09 -14.58 -6.90
N GLU A 74 -11.81 -15.70 -6.80
CA GLU A 74 -13.09 -15.89 -7.50
C GLU A 74 -14.10 -16.61 -6.60
N PRO A 75 -14.59 -15.96 -5.54
CA PRO A 75 -15.58 -16.55 -4.66
C PRO A 75 -16.87 -16.84 -5.44
N THR A 76 -17.46 -18.02 -5.18
CA THR A 76 -18.74 -18.42 -5.79
C THR A 76 -19.95 -18.01 -4.96
N GLU A 77 -19.74 -17.68 -3.68
CA GLU A 77 -20.75 -17.25 -2.71
C GLU A 77 -20.30 -15.97 -1.99
N ASP A 78 -21.17 -15.44 -1.13
CA ASP A 78 -20.84 -14.29 -0.28
C ASP A 78 -19.90 -14.75 0.85
N GLU A 79 -18.59 -14.65 0.62
CA GLU A 79 -17.56 -15.13 1.53
C GLU A 79 -16.74 -13.99 2.16
N PHE A 80 -16.20 -14.25 3.36
CA PHE A 80 -15.21 -13.38 4.00
C PHE A 80 -13.91 -14.15 4.25
N GLY A 81 -12.81 -13.67 3.68
CA GLY A 81 -11.54 -14.37 3.65
C GLY A 81 -10.39 -13.38 3.71
N VAL A 82 -9.33 -13.74 4.45
CA VAL A 82 -8.18 -12.87 4.65
C VAL A 82 -6.88 -13.61 4.39
N LEU A 83 -6.05 -13.06 3.50
CA LEU A 83 -4.63 -13.36 3.39
C LEU A 83 -3.87 -12.31 4.20
N ILE A 84 -3.08 -12.73 5.19
CA ILE A 84 -2.38 -11.80 6.08
C ILE A 84 -0.89 -12.11 6.22
N ARG A 85 -0.08 -11.05 6.19
CA ARG A 85 1.33 -11.09 6.57
C ARG A 85 1.55 -10.30 7.84
N GLU A 86 1.76 -11.02 8.93
CA GLU A 86 2.18 -10.41 10.19
C GLU A 86 3.71 -10.42 10.29
N PHE A 87 4.30 -9.24 10.50
CA PHE A 87 5.74 -9.11 10.69
C PHE A 87 6.08 -9.25 12.17
N GLU A 88 7.18 -9.94 12.47
CA GLU A 88 7.77 -9.83 13.80
C GLU A 88 8.36 -8.43 13.97
N LYS A 89 8.39 -7.90 15.20
CA LYS A 89 8.90 -6.53 15.49
C LYS A 89 10.27 -6.22 14.89
N LYS A 90 11.16 -7.22 14.84
CA LYS A 90 12.50 -7.08 14.26
C LYS A 90 12.52 -6.98 12.73
N ASP A 91 11.44 -7.42 12.09
CA ASP A 91 11.27 -7.47 10.63
C ASP A 91 10.25 -6.42 10.15
N TYR A 92 9.92 -5.44 11.00
CA TYR A 92 9.02 -4.35 10.64
C TYR A 92 9.53 -3.56 9.45
N LEU A 93 8.59 -3.18 8.59
CA LEU A 93 8.85 -2.32 7.45
C LEU A 93 8.93 -0.86 7.94
N HIS A 94 10.15 -0.31 7.99
CA HIS A 94 10.41 1.04 8.47
C HIS A 94 10.58 2.04 7.32
N GLY A 95 10.16 3.29 7.53
CA GLY A 95 10.39 4.37 6.58
C GLY A 95 9.59 4.27 5.26
N VAL A 96 8.54 3.44 5.22
CA VAL A 96 7.68 3.30 4.05
C VAL A 96 6.93 4.62 3.81
N SER A 97 7.12 5.19 2.64
CA SER A 97 6.45 6.42 2.19
C SER A 97 5.61 6.23 0.93
N LYS A 98 5.71 5.06 0.30
CA LYS A 98 5.03 4.75 -0.95
C LYS A 98 4.62 3.28 -0.98
N ILE A 99 3.41 3.07 -1.49
CA ILE A 99 2.90 1.76 -1.86
C ILE A 99 2.51 1.79 -3.34
N ARG A 100 2.72 0.67 -4.04
CA ARG A 100 2.17 0.42 -5.37
C ARG A 100 1.38 -0.88 -5.29
N ILE A 101 0.14 -0.84 -5.75
CA ILE A 101 -0.75 -2.00 -5.83
C ILE A 101 -1.17 -2.13 -7.28
N GLU A 102 -0.97 -3.31 -7.86
CA GLU A 102 -1.45 -3.67 -9.19
C GLU A 102 -2.54 -4.72 -9.01
N TRP A 103 -3.77 -4.31 -9.26
CA TRP A 103 -4.98 -5.10 -8.99
C TRP A 103 -6.11 -4.66 -9.92
N GLY A 104 -7.14 -5.48 -10.01
CA GLY A 104 -8.32 -5.22 -10.82
C GLY A 104 -9.49 -6.07 -10.36
N VAL A 105 -10.68 -5.75 -10.88
CA VAL A 105 -11.93 -6.44 -10.58
C VAL A 105 -12.61 -6.74 -11.90
N ASP A 106 -12.86 -8.02 -12.17
CA ASP A 106 -13.66 -8.43 -13.34
C ASP A 106 -15.16 -8.31 -13.04
N GLN A 107 -15.56 -8.58 -11.80
CA GLN A 107 -16.95 -8.48 -11.34
C GLN A 107 -17.04 -7.88 -9.93
N TYR A 108 -17.80 -6.79 -9.81
CA TYR A 108 -18.11 -6.20 -8.51
C TYR A 108 -19.27 -6.92 -7.82
N PRO A 109 -19.29 -7.01 -6.48
CA PRO A 109 -20.41 -7.56 -5.73
C PRO A 109 -21.70 -6.78 -6.02
N LEU A 110 -22.82 -7.52 -6.09
CA LEU A 110 -24.11 -6.94 -6.40
C LEU A 110 -24.58 -6.00 -5.28
N GLY A 111 -24.96 -4.79 -5.69
CA GLY A 111 -25.53 -3.79 -4.79
C GLY A 111 -24.55 -3.14 -3.83
N ALA A 112 -23.24 -3.33 -3.98
CA ALA A 112 -22.24 -2.62 -3.18
C ALA A 112 -22.40 -1.11 -3.36
N ASP A 113 -22.51 -0.41 -2.23
CA ASP A 113 -22.73 1.04 -2.16
C ASP A 113 -22.19 1.55 -0.83
N TRP A 114 -21.07 2.26 -0.91
CA TRP A 114 -20.42 2.93 0.21
C TRP A 114 -20.87 4.38 0.37
N SER A 115 -21.71 4.88 -0.53
CA SER A 115 -22.16 6.26 -0.51
C SER A 115 -23.18 6.52 0.61
N GLY A 116 -23.35 7.80 0.92
CA GLY A 116 -24.37 8.27 1.87
C GLY A 116 -23.82 8.64 3.25
N PRO A 117 -24.71 9.15 4.12
CA PRO A 117 -24.32 9.71 5.42
C PRO A 117 -23.98 8.60 6.42
N LYS A 118 -23.14 8.93 7.42
CA LYS A 118 -22.57 7.98 8.39
C LYS A 118 -23.63 7.19 9.18
N ASP A 119 -24.77 7.80 9.43
CA ASP A 119 -25.90 7.26 10.20
C ASP A 119 -26.77 6.25 9.41
N LYS A 120 -26.51 6.07 8.11
CA LYS A 120 -27.21 5.08 7.28
C LYS A 120 -26.45 3.77 7.24
N ILE A 121 -27.16 2.65 7.36
CA ILE A 121 -26.60 1.32 7.05
C ILE A 121 -26.38 1.20 5.53
N ARG A 122 -25.14 0.90 5.13
CA ARG A 122 -24.65 0.77 3.76
C ARG A 122 -24.40 -0.70 3.41
N ASN A 123 -24.48 -1.04 2.12
CA ASN A 123 -24.03 -2.35 1.64
C ASN A 123 -22.53 -2.26 1.34
N THR A 124 -21.72 -2.44 2.37
CA THR A 124 -20.26 -2.29 2.34
C THR A 124 -19.55 -3.56 1.83
N ARG A 125 -20.19 -4.31 0.92
CA ARG A 125 -19.54 -5.44 0.24
C ARG A 125 -18.41 -4.90 -0.64
N GLU A 126 -17.29 -5.59 -0.66
CA GLU A 126 -16.10 -5.23 -1.44
C GLU A 126 -15.72 -6.42 -2.32
N ALA A 127 -15.21 -6.14 -3.52
CA ALA A 127 -14.63 -7.20 -4.36
C ALA A 127 -13.28 -7.66 -3.79
N ILE A 128 -12.44 -6.70 -3.41
CA ILE A 128 -11.14 -6.90 -2.78
C ILE A 128 -10.76 -5.63 -2.01
N SER A 129 -10.17 -5.81 -0.83
CA SER A 129 -9.50 -4.75 -0.09
C SER A 129 -8.08 -5.15 0.32
N PHE A 130 -7.25 -4.14 0.50
CA PHE A 130 -5.87 -4.25 0.96
C PHE A 130 -5.68 -3.36 2.17
N MET A 131 -5.33 -3.97 3.31
CA MET A 131 -5.21 -3.28 4.58
C MET A 131 -3.75 -3.23 5.04
N VAL A 132 -3.29 -2.04 5.42
CA VAL A 132 -1.97 -1.83 6.02
C VAL A 132 -2.15 -1.43 7.47
N PHE A 133 -1.60 -2.22 8.40
CA PHE A 133 -1.60 -1.94 9.84
C PHE A 133 -0.27 -1.31 10.26
N PHE A 134 -0.34 -0.34 11.18
CA PHE A 134 0.78 0.47 11.63
C PHE A 134 1.07 0.24 13.12
N GLY A 135 2.18 -0.46 13.39
CA GLY A 135 2.66 -0.74 14.75
C GLY A 135 1.77 -1.70 15.53
N ASP A 136 2.06 -1.84 16.83
CA ASP A 136 1.37 -2.77 17.73
C ASP A 136 0.29 -2.12 18.59
N THR A 137 0.27 -0.78 18.68
CA THR A 137 -0.62 -0.07 19.59
C THR A 137 -2.04 -0.20 19.07
N LYS A 138 -2.81 -1.06 19.73
CA LYS A 138 -4.21 -1.28 19.41
C LYS A 138 -5.07 -0.15 19.93
N LEU A 139 -6.02 0.28 19.11
CA LEU A 139 -7.05 1.25 19.45
C LEU A 139 -8.32 0.50 19.85
N ASP A 140 -8.92 0.96 20.96
CA ASP A 140 -10.19 0.46 21.47
C ASP A 140 -11.23 0.46 20.35
N SER A 141 -11.87 -0.68 20.15
CA SER A 141 -12.91 -0.85 19.14
C SER A 141 -14.19 -0.07 19.45
N GLY A 142 -14.42 0.33 20.71
CA GLY A 142 -15.67 0.94 21.18
C GLY A 142 -16.84 -0.05 21.23
N PHE A 143 -16.60 -1.34 20.97
CA PHE A 143 -17.62 -2.38 20.92
C PHE A 143 -17.12 -3.66 21.58
N ALA A 144 -17.81 -4.11 22.64
CA ALA A 144 -17.35 -5.19 23.50
C ALA A 144 -17.10 -6.55 22.80
N LEU A 145 -17.66 -6.77 21.61
CA LEU A 145 -17.50 -8.01 20.84
C LEU A 145 -16.52 -7.88 19.67
N ALA A 146 -15.95 -6.69 19.43
CA ALA A 146 -14.96 -6.46 18.38
C ALA A 146 -13.54 -6.38 18.97
N PRO A 147 -12.55 -7.06 18.38
CA PRO A 147 -11.18 -7.10 18.90
C PRO A 147 -10.48 -5.74 18.74
N ASP A 148 -9.54 -5.36 19.61
CA ASP A 148 -8.73 -4.16 19.41
C ASP A 148 -7.71 -4.33 18.25
N LEU A 149 -7.51 -3.29 17.42
CA LEU A 149 -6.72 -3.30 16.19
C LEU A 149 -5.79 -2.09 16.15
N PRO A 150 -4.57 -2.21 15.59
CA PRO A 150 -3.70 -1.07 15.35
C PRO A 150 -4.32 -0.04 14.41
N TYR A 151 -3.72 1.15 14.35
CA TYR A 151 -4.03 2.10 13.29
C TYR A 151 -3.83 1.45 11.92
N PHE A 152 -4.74 1.67 10.98
CA PHE A 152 -4.64 1.06 9.65
C PHE A 152 -5.17 1.98 8.56
N ILE A 153 -4.74 1.70 7.34
CA ILE A 153 -5.31 2.28 6.12
C ILE A 153 -5.82 1.10 5.29
N SER A 154 -7.09 1.14 4.90
CA SER A 154 -7.68 0.18 3.96
C SER A 154 -7.87 0.86 2.61
N PHE A 155 -7.41 0.19 1.56
CA PHE A 155 -7.69 0.51 0.18
C PHE A 155 -8.67 -0.53 -0.35
N PHE A 156 -9.64 -0.13 -1.15
CA PHE A 156 -10.58 -1.06 -1.77
C PHE A 156 -10.93 -0.63 -3.18
N LEU A 157 -11.30 -1.59 -4.02
CA LEU A 157 -11.83 -1.32 -5.35
C LEU A 157 -13.34 -1.22 -5.31
N ALA A 158 -13.83 -0.09 -5.78
CA ALA A 158 -15.22 0.31 -5.70
C ALA A 158 -15.76 0.57 -7.11
N LYS A 159 -17.07 0.37 -7.32
CA LYS A 159 -17.66 0.47 -8.67
C LYS A 159 -18.06 1.90 -9.02
N ASN A 160 -18.64 2.60 -8.05
CA ASN A 160 -19.29 3.90 -8.27
C ASN A 160 -18.70 5.02 -7.39
N GLU A 161 -17.88 4.65 -6.40
CA GLU A 161 -17.26 5.53 -5.43
C GLU A 161 -16.10 6.33 -6.05
N SER A 162 -15.85 7.52 -5.50
CA SER A 162 -14.79 8.42 -5.93
C SER A 162 -13.47 8.09 -5.24
N PRO A 163 -12.34 8.01 -5.98
CA PRO A 163 -11.05 7.61 -5.41
C PRO A 163 -10.41 8.65 -4.47
N ASP A 164 -10.90 9.90 -4.47
CA ASP A 164 -10.42 11.00 -3.65
C ASP A 164 -11.25 11.22 -2.37
N GLN A 165 -12.21 10.35 -2.10
CA GLN A 165 -13.10 10.45 -0.95
C GLN A 165 -12.78 9.40 0.12
N ILE A 166 -12.91 9.80 1.38
CA ILE A 166 -12.88 8.87 2.52
C ILE A 166 -14.28 8.31 2.74
N TYR A 167 -14.38 6.98 2.78
CA TYR A 167 -15.59 6.26 3.11
C TYR A 167 -15.52 5.71 4.53
N TYR A 168 -16.68 5.55 5.15
CA TYR A 168 -16.80 5.08 6.52
C TYR A 168 -17.63 3.79 6.52
N GLY A 169 -17.17 2.76 7.21
CA GLY A 169 -17.95 1.54 7.38
C GLY A 169 -19.12 1.74 8.35
N ASN A 170 -20.01 0.75 8.41
CA ASN A 170 -21.24 0.83 9.21
C ASN A 170 -20.97 0.93 10.72
N TYR A 171 -19.79 0.47 11.16
CA TYR A 171 -19.40 0.46 12.57
C TYR A 171 -18.29 1.47 12.87
N TRP A 172 -18.08 2.45 11.99
CA TRP A 172 -17.09 3.51 12.23
C TRP A 172 -17.41 4.34 13.47
N GLN A 173 -16.50 4.32 14.44
CA GLN A 173 -16.45 5.23 15.59
C GLN A 173 -15.14 6.05 15.56
N GLU A 174 -14.94 6.94 16.54
CA GLU A 174 -13.72 7.78 16.68
C GLU A 174 -12.40 6.97 16.62
N GLY A 175 -12.43 5.67 16.91
CA GLY A 175 -11.31 4.73 16.78
C GLY A 175 -10.94 4.29 15.34
N GLY A 176 -11.68 4.73 14.31
CA GLY A 176 -11.24 4.60 12.91
C GLY A 176 -11.61 3.30 12.17
N ARG A 177 -12.72 2.64 12.51
CA ARG A 177 -13.04 1.29 11.99
C ARG A 177 -14.14 1.20 10.93
N TYR A 178 -14.16 0.06 10.23
CA TYR A 178 -15.19 -0.30 9.25
C TYR A 178 -16.37 -1.02 9.93
#